data_AF-E5R0G6-F1
#
_entry.id   AF-E5R0G6-F1
#
_cell.length_a   1.000
_cell.length_b   1.000
_cell.length_c   1.000
_cell.angle_alpha   90.00
_cell.angle_beta   90.00
_cell.angle_gamma   90.00
#
_symmetry.space_group_name_H-M   'P 1'
#
loop_
_entity.id
_entity.type
_entity.pdbx_description
1 polymer ?
#
loop_
_entity_poly.entity_id
_entity_poly.type
_entity_poly.pdbx_seq_one_letter_code
_entity_poly.pdbx_strand_id
1 'polypeptide(L)'
;MKLTTVFALVAFVPACLAAATGAESPLEKRACRPSNCLCNGIQGQFCGNEKINRACTNGHVFECAKSTGKACDYGVRNSCRKCGKLSC
;
A
#
# COMPACT_ATOMS: atom_id res chain seq x y z
N MET A 1 42.86 4.94 55.02
CA MET A 1 44.04 4.86 54.11
C MET A 1 43.54 4.41 52.75
N LYS A 2 43.93 5.16 51.71
CA LYS A 2 43.66 4.91 50.29
C LYS A 2 44.53 3.75 49.82
N LEU A 3 43.97 2.78 49.09
CA LEU A 3 44.72 1.90 48.19
C LEU A 3 44.00 1.88 46.84
N THR A 4 44.46 2.80 46.01
CA THR A 4 44.30 2.87 44.57
C THR A 4 44.88 1.62 43.91
N THR A 5 44.09 0.95 43.07
CA THR A 5 44.64 0.10 42.01
C THR A 5 43.87 0.37 40.73
N VAL A 6 44.57 1.06 39.84
CA VAL A 6 44.16 1.50 38.51
C VAL A 6 44.11 0.28 37.61
N PHE A 7 42.92 -0.13 37.18
CA PHE A 7 42.78 -1.09 36.09
C PHE A 7 42.98 -0.36 34.76
N ALA A 8 44.07 -0.71 34.09
CA ALA A 8 44.53 -0.12 32.86
C ALA A 8 43.62 -0.45 31.66
N LEU A 9 43.37 0.60 30.88
CA LEU A 9 42.95 0.67 29.48
C LEU A 9 43.34 -0.54 28.60
N VAL A 10 42.36 -1.19 27.95
CA VAL A 10 42.35 -1.77 26.57
C VAL A 10 40.88 -2.17 26.29
N ALA A 11 40.16 -1.89 25.20
CA ALA A 11 40.33 -1.10 24.00
C ALA A 11 38.92 -0.64 23.55
N PHE A 12 38.83 0.56 22.99
CA PHE A 12 37.68 1.01 22.20
C PHE A 12 37.51 0.08 20.99
N VAL A 13 36.36 -0.58 20.87
CA VAL A 13 35.89 -1.16 19.60
C VAL A 13 34.68 -0.35 19.15
N PRO A 14 34.82 0.58 18.18
CA PRO A 14 33.67 1.17 17.52
C PRO A 14 33.25 0.22 16.39
N ALA A 15 32.30 -0.66 16.69
CA ALA A 15 31.56 -1.38 15.65
C ALA A 15 30.14 -0.81 15.58
N CYS A 16 30.04 0.38 15.00
CA CYS A 16 28.83 0.79 14.31
C CYS A 16 28.57 -0.25 13.21
N LEU A 17 27.60 -1.16 13.37
CA LEU A 17 26.85 -1.68 12.22
C LEU A 17 25.59 -2.43 12.65
N ALA A 18 24.46 -1.81 12.30
CA ALA A 18 23.28 -2.44 11.73
C ALA A 18 22.66 -3.65 12.47
N ALA A 19 21.67 -3.34 13.29
CA ALA A 19 20.39 -3.99 13.16
C ALA A 19 19.31 -2.96 13.49
N ALA A 20 19.09 -2.06 12.52
CA ALA A 20 17.76 -1.49 12.38
C ALA A 20 16.83 -2.70 12.28
N THR A 21 16.16 -3.03 13.38
CA THR A 21 14.96 -3.85 13.35
C THR A 21 13.99 -3.06 12.50
N GLY A 22 14.07 -3.26 11.19
CA GLY A 22 12.97 -3.06 10.30
C GLY A 22 11.86 -3.89 10.90
N ALA A 23 11.00 -3.25 11.68
CA ALA A 23 9.62 -3.64 11.74
C ALA A 23 9.15 -3.54 10.29
N GLU A 24 9.40 -4.60 9.53
CA GLU A 24 8.58 -5.01 8.41
C GLU A 24 7.17 -5.09 8.99
N SER A 25 6.50 -3.94 8.93
CA SER A 25 5.06 -3.89 9.11
C SER A 25 4.54 -4.97 8.17
N PRO A 26 3.66 -5.87 8.64
CA PRO A 26 3.10 -6.88 7.76
C PRO A 26 2.59 -6.10 6.56
N LEU A 27 3.05 -6.49 5.38
CA LEU A 27 2.45 -6.11 4.12
C LEU A 27 0.99 -6.57 4.22
N GLU A 28 0.18 -5.76 4.88
CA GLU A 28 -1.26 -5.90 4.95
C GLU A 28 -1.66 -5.75 3.51
N LYS A 29 -1.86 -6.90 2.87
CA LYS A 29 -2.08 -7.05 1.44
C LYS A 29 -3.32 -6.22 1.13
N ARG A 30 -3.11 -4.95 0.77
CA ARG A 30 -4.21 -4.04 0.45
C ARG A 30 -4.99 -4.74 -0.64
N ALA A 31 -6.25 -5.04 -0.36
CA ALA A 31 -7.10 -5.79 -1.28
C ALA A 31 -7.13 -5.12 -2.67
N CYS A 32 -6.98 -3.79 -2.68
CA CYS A 32 -6.90 -2.95 -3.87
C CYS A 32 -5.85 -1.84 -3.72
N ARG A 33 -5.38 -1.32 -4.85
CA ARG A 33 -4.46 -0.18 -4.93
C ARG A 33 -5.25 1.15 -4.82
N PRO A 34 -4.83 2.12 -4.00
CA PRO A 34 -5.44 3.45 -4.03
C PRO A 34 -5.41 4.05 -5.44
N SER A 35 -6.50 4.69 -5.86
CA SER A 35 -6.61 5.28 -7.19
C SER A 35 -7.20 6.68 -7.12
N ASN A 36 -6.99 7.46 -8.19
CA ASN A 36 -7.62 8.77 -8.37
C ASN A 36 -9.01 8.65 -9.04
N CYS A 37 -9.51 7.44 -9.26
CA CYS A 37 -10.85 7.20 -9.81
C CYS A 37 -11.89 7.69 -8.79
N LEU A 38 -12.69 8.67 -9.21
CA LEU A 38 -13.78 9.23 -8.42
C LEU A 38 -15.06 8.47 -8.71
N CYS A 39 -15.86 8.28 -7.67
CA CYS A 39 -17.15 7.59 -7.72
C CYS A 39 -18.21 8.37 -6.92
N ASN A 40 -19.46 7.94 -7.01
CA ASN A 40 -20.61 8.58 -6.37
C ASN A 40 -20.68 8.38 -4.83
N GLY A 41 -19.68 7.75 -4.22
CA GLY A 41 -19.66 7.45 -2.79
C GLY A 41 -20.61 6.34 -2.35
N ILE A 42 -21.28 5.66 -3.28
CA ILE A 42 -22.07 4.46 -3.02
C ILE A 42 -21.15 3.25 -3.09
N GLN A 43 -21.17 2.44 -2.03
CA GLN A 43 -20.32 1.25 -1.96
C GLN A 43 -20.63 0.26 -3.08
N GLY A 44 -19.58 -0.28 -3.71
CA GLY A 44 -19.72 -1.35 -4.70
C GLY A 44 -18.64 -1.33 -5.77
N GLN A 45 -18.62 -2.42 -6.54
CA GLN A 45 -17.67 -2.63 -7.63
C GLN A 45 -18.22 -2.10 -8.95
N PHE A 46 -17.31 -1.65 -9.82
CA PHE A 46 -17.63 -1.27 -11.19
C PHE A 46 -16.42 -1.45 -12.10
N CYS A 47 -16.65 -1.53 -13.42
CA CYS A 47 -15.56 -1.51 -14.39
C CYS A 47 -15.15 -0.07 -14.70
N GLY A 48 -13.84 0.18 -14.75
CA GLY A 48 -13.30 1.47 -15.11
C GLY A 48 -13.67 1.89 -16.53
N ASN A 49 -13.87 3.19 -16.71
CA ASN A 49 -14.18 3.79 -17.99
C ASN A 49 -13.50 5.15 -18.14
N GLU A 50 -12.42 5.19 -18.93
CA GLU A 50 -11.61 6.40 -19.13
C GLU A 50 -12.35 7.50 -19.92
N LYS A 51 -13.44 7.15 -20.61
CA LYS A 51 -14.29 8.13 -21.32
C LYS A 51 -15.13 8.95 -20.33
N ILE A 52 -15.51 8.36 -19.21
CA ILE A 52 -16.30 9.02 -18.15
C ILE A 52 -15.37 9.67 -17.14
N ASN A 53 -14.35 8.94 -16.71
CA ASN A 53 -13.35 9.43 -15.77
C ASN A 53 -11.98 8.90 -16.18
N ARG A 54 -11.10 9.79 -16.62
CA ARG A 54 -9.74 9.47 -17.09
C ARG A 54 -8.88 8.72 -16.05
N ALA A 55 -9.21 8.83 -14.76
CA ALA A 55 -8.50 8.11 -13.71
C ALA A 55 -8.99 6.66 -13.50
N CYS A 56 -10.09 6.27 -14.13
CA CYS A 56 -10.67 4.93 -14.03
C CYS A 56 -10.30 4.10 -15.29
N THR A 57 -9.13 3.46 -15.27
CA THR A 57 -8.58 2.70 -16.40
C THR A 57 -9.56 1.68 -16.98
N ASN A 58 -9.70 1.66 -18.32
CA ASN A 58 -10.57 0.71 -19.00
C ASN A 58 -10.11 -0.74 -18.76
N GLY A 59 -11.07 -1.64 -18.49
CA GLY A 59 -10.78 -3.06 -18.26
C GLY A 59 -10.31 -3.41 -16.84
N HIS A 60 -10.15 -2.42 -15.97
CA HIS A 60 -9.90 -2.61 -14.54
C HIS A 60 -11.21 -2.67 -13.76
N VAL A 61 -11.18 -3.31 -12.60
CA VAL A 61 -12.24 -3.27 -11.59
C VAL A 61 -11.87 -2.25 -10.53
N PHE A 62 -12.85 -1.44 -10.15
CA PHE A 62 -12.73 -0.49 -9.08
C PHE A 62 -13.80 -0.76 -8.02
N GLU A 63 -13.50 -0.49 -6.76
CA GLU A 63 -14.46 -0.49 -5.67
C GLU A 63 -14.58 0.92 -5.10
N CYS A 64 -15.79 1.44 -5.10
CA CYS A 64 -16.10 2.72 -4.50
C CYS A 64 -16.20 2.57 -2.98
N ALA A 65 -15.41 3.34 -2.24
CA ALA A 65 -15.51 3.36 -0.78
C ALA A 65 -16.69 4.25 -0.34
N LYS A 66 -17.56 3.69 0.50
CA LYS A 66 -18.75 4.35 1.03
C LYS A 66 -18.41 5.72 1.61
N SER A 67 -19.17 6.75 1.23
CA SER A 67 -19.06 8.12 1.77
C SER A 67 -17.72 8.83 1.54
N THR A 68 -16.80 8.29 0.73
CA THR A 68 -15.52 8.97 0.42
C THR A 68 -15.48 9.59 -0.98
N GLY A 69 -16.32 9.10 -1.90
CA GLY A 69 -16.28 9.46 -3.32
C GLY A 69 -15.01 8.99 -4.04
N LYS A 70 -14.17 8.16 -3.40
CA LYS A 70 -12.93 7.61 -3.96
C LYS A 70 -13.09 6.12 -4.21
N ALA A 71 -12.51 5.66 -5.31
CA ALA A 71 -12.45 4.26 -5.63
C ALA A 71 -11.03 3.72 -5.51
N CYS A 72 -10.91 2.45 -5.15
CA CYS A 72 -9.65 1.71 -5.20
C CYS A 72 -9.65 0.73 -6.39
N ASP A 73 -8.48 0.53 -6.99
CA ASP A 73 -8.25 -0.30 -8.18
C ASP A 73 -7.90 -1.73 -7.76
N TYR A 74 -8.77 -2.68 -8.10
CA TYR A 74 -8.57 -4.11 -7.92
C TYR A 74 -7.75 -4.76 -9.06
N GLY A 75 -7.45 -4.01 -10.11
CA GLY A 75 -6.70 -4.46 -11.27
C GLY A 75 -7.57 -4.97 -12.41
N VAL A 76 -6.91 -5.59 -13.38
CA VAL A 76 -7.54 -6.02 -14.64
C VAL A 76 -8.52 -7.17 -14.41
N ARG A 77 -9.70 -7.10 -15.04
CA ARG A 77 -10.66 -8.21 -15.11
C ARG A 77 -11.11 -8.47 -16.54
N ASN A 78 -11.12 -9.74 -16.93
CA ASN A 78 -11.47 -10.15 -18.30
C ASN A 78 -12.88 -9.72 -18.71
N SER A 79 -13.86 -9.80 -17.81
CA SER A 79 -15.22 -9.33 -18.09
C SER A 79 -15.26 -7.83 -18.37
N CYS A 80 -14.54 -7.02 -17.59
CA CYS A 80 -14.44 -5.57 -17.83
C CYS A 80 -13.77 -5.27 -19.18
N ARG A 81 -12.77 -6.06 -19.60
CA ARG A 81 -12.13 -5.90 -20.92
C ARG A 81 -13.03 -6.33 -22.08
N LYS A 82 -13.80 -7.41 -21.92
CA LYS A 82 -14.61 -8.00 -23.00
C LYS A 82 -15.93 -7.28 -23.21
N CYS A 83 -16.63 -6.96 -22.13
CA CYS A 83 -18.01 -6.48 -22.19
C CYS A 83 -18.25 -5.20 -21.36
N GLY A 84 -17.23 -4.67 -20.68
CA GLY A 84 -17.37 -3.48 -19.82
C GLY A 84 -18.22 -3.70 -18.57
N LYS A 85 -18.45 -4.96 -18.16
CA LYS A 85 -19.27 -5.33 -17.00
C LYS A 85 -18.51 -6.24 -16.05
N LEU A 86 -18.96 -6.27 -14.79
CA LEU A 86 -18.41 -7.19 -13.79
C LEU A 86 -18.66 -8.65 -14.17
N SER A 87 -19.72 -8.95 -14.92
CA SER A 87 -19.98 -10.31 -15.41
C SER A 87 -20.50 -10.29 -16.83
N CYS A 88 -19.96 -11.22 -17.62
CA CYS A 88 -20.34 -11.71 -18.92
C CYS A 88 -19.67 -13.09 -19.06
#